data_AF-A0A4Z0YKT1-F1
#
_entry.id   AF-A0A4Z0YKT1-F1
#
_cell.length_a   1.000
_cell.length_b   1.000
_cell.length_c   1.000
_cell.angle_alpha   90.00
_cell.angle_beta   90.00
_cell.angle_gamma   90.00
#
_symmetry.space_group_name_H-M   'P 1'
#
loop_
_entity.id
_entity.type
_entity.pdbx_description
1 polymer ?
#
loop_
_entity_poly.entity_id
_entity_poly.type
_entity_poly.pdbx_seq_one_letter_code
_entity_poly.pdbx_strand_id
1 'polypeptide(L)'
;MILHTPPQTFTLSLQGTDSLNIRLSTEGGVHEHRISLDHHIGNNEGKFDINGHGFSRSAKNTSLVNNVLHATLKTSFETWWDDQIIIEIEVSAVTETPIIKFRSYDYMRLKGCRYLRLIDGPFLACQILQTDLTYKEAWADLDGFLGNNNGVFSRHKTDFTHTTTNLRLIGSTLHGDLRNNSGATSPSSISLTNILEARGSLLKPLNNNVSEEFYDYEVVLDIPSHHHWLPY
;
A
#
# COMPACT_ATOMS: atom_id res chain seq x y z
N MET A 1 -24.86 15.21 30.34
CA MET A 1 -23.43 15.40 30.59
C MET A 1 -22.72 14.61 29.50
N ILE A 2 -22.23 15.28 28.46
CA ILE A 2 -21.55 14.62 27.33
C ILE A 2 -20.11 14.42 27.78
N LEU A 3 -19.74 13.17 28.09
CA LEU A 3 -18.36 12.80 28.36
C LEU A 3 -17.59 12.93 27.04
N HIS A 4 -16.82 14.00 26.89
CA HIS A 4 -15.80 14.08 25.86
C HIS A 4 -14.69 13.11 26.25
N THR A 5 -14.73 11.89 25.73
CA THR A 5 -13.55 11.01 25.72
C THR A 5 -12.47 11.70 24.89
N PRO A 6 -11.28 11.96 25.44
CA PRO A 6 -10.21 12.60 24.68
C PRO A 6 -9.75 11.68 23.55
N PRO A 7 -9.18 12.27 22.49
CA PRO A 7 -8.76 11.52 21.32
C PRO A 7 -7.65 10.53 21.71
N GLN A 8 -7.93 9.25 21.51
CA GLN A 8 -6.91 8.21 21.58
C GLN A 8 -5.96 8.41 20.41
N THR A 9 -4.66 8.38 20.68
CA THR A 9 -3.62 8.50 19.65
C THR A 9 -2.75 7.26 19.66
N PHE A 10 -2.32 6.82 18.47
CA PHE A 10 -1.42 5.69 18.33
C PHE A 10 -0.21 6.05 17.48
N THR A 11 0.92 5.44 17.78
CA THR A 11 2.08 5.44 16.90
C THR A 11 2.48 4.00 16.60
N LEU A 12 2.87 3.77 15.34
CA LEU A 12 3.33 2.47 14.87
C LEU A 12 4.83 2.53 14.59
N SER A 13 5.54 1.49 14.97
CA SER A 13 6.93 1.29 14.58
C SER A 13 7.20 -0.16 14.26
N LEU A 14 8.06 -0.41 13.28
CA LEU A 14 8.51 -1.75 12.93
C LEU A 14 9.81 -2.07 13.67
N GLN A 15 9.87 -3.25 14.26
CA GLN A 15 11.08 -3.81 14.85
C GLN A 15 11.48 -5.05 14.06
N GLY A 16 12.67 -5.03 13.48
CA GLY A 16 13.08 -6.08 12.56
C GLY A 16 12.21 -6.10 11.30
N THR A 17 11.86 -7.29 10.84
CA THR A 17 11.15 -7.49 9.57
C THR A 17 9.65 -7.61 9.75
N ASP A 18 9.20 -8.16 10.89
CA ASP A 18 7.83 -8.64 11.07
C ASP A 18 7.20 -8.26 12.41
N SER A 19 7.93 -7.63 13.33
CA SER A 19 7.36 -7.25 14.64
C SER A 19 6.84 -5.81 14.60
N LEU A 20 5.52 -5.62 14.68
CA LEU A 20 4.91 -4.30 14.79
C LEU A 20 4.73 -3.93 16.26
N ASN A 21 5.31 -2.81 16.66
CA ASN A 21 5.08 -2.19 17.96
C ASN A 21 4.01 -1.10 17.81
N ILE A 22 2.95 -1.19 18.62
CA ILE A 22 1.83 -0.26 18.69
C ILE A 22 1.91 0.45 20.03
N ARG A 23 2.11 1.76 20.01
CA ARG A 23 2.10 2.59 21.22
C ARG A 23 0.81 3.37 21.25
N LEU A 24 -0.09 3.01 22.17
CA LEU A 24 -1.39 3.62 22.37
C LEU A 24 -1.34 4.59 23.55
N SER A 25 -1.77 5.83 23.34
CA SER A 25 -1.91 6.82 24.42
C SER A 25 -3.40 7.04 24.71
N THR A 26 -3.80 6.67 25.93
CA THR A 26 -5.16 6.82 26.47
C THR A 26 -5.14 7.78 27.67
N GLU A 27 -6.31 8.08 28.27
CA GLU A 27 -6.35 8.80 29.56
C GLU A 27 -5.63 8.06 30.69
N GLY A 28 -5.62 6.72 30.63
CA GLY A 28 -5.01 5.85 31.63
C GLY A 28 -3.49 5.77 31.53
N GLY A 29 -2.90 6.28 30.46
CA GLY A 29 -1.45 6.28 30.25
C GLY A 29 -1.06 5.83 28.85
N VAL A 30 0.18 5.34 28.74
CA VAL A 30 0.74 4.82 27.49
C VAL A 30 0.85 3.31 27.60
N HIS A 31 0.21 2.61 26.67
CA HIS A 31 0.26 1.15 26.56
C HIS A 31 1.05 0.76 25.31
N GLU A 32 1.96 -0.19 25.45
CA GLU A 32 2.74 -0.72 24.34
C GLU A 32 2.30 -2.15 24.06
N HIS A 33 1.98 -2.42 22.81
CA HIS A 33 1.63 -3.74 22.31
C HIS A 33 2.61 -4.16 21.23
N ARG A 34 2.93 -5.45 21.17
CA ARG A 34 3.72 -6.04 20.11
C ARG A 34 2.93 -7.15 19.44
N ILE A 35 2.91 -7.13 18.12
CA ILE A 35 2.32 -8.19 17.30
C ILE A 35 3.37 -8.70 16.30
N SER A 36 3.31 -10.00 15.99
CA SER A 36 4.05 -10.55 14.85
C SER A 36 3.15 -10.52 13.62
N LEU A 37 3.56 -9.73 12.63
CA LEU A 37 2.92 -9.60 11.34
C LEU A 37 2.90 -10.93 10.58
N ASP A 38 3.87 -11.83 10.82
CA ASP A 38 3.88 -13.17 10.23
C ASP A 38 2.66 -14.03 10.60
N HIS A 39 1.97 -13.73 11.71
CA HIS A 39 0.71 -14.40 12.04
C HIS A 39 -0.49 -13.87 11.24
N HIS A 40 -0.38 -12.72 10.59
CA HIS A 40 -1.52 -12.04 9.96
C HIS A 40 -1.36 -11.83 8.45
N ILE A 41 -0.12 -11.84 7.95
CA ILE A 41 0.16 -11.62 6.54
C ILE A 41 1.21 -12.62 6.03
N GLY A 42 0.95 -13.16 4.83
CA GLY A 42 1.82 -14.01 4.05
C GLY A 42 2.36 -13.29 2.82
N ASN A 43 3.10 -14.04 2.00
CA ASN A 43 3.51 -13.62 0.67
C ASN A 43 2.92 -14.59 -0.36
N ASN A 44 2.17 -14.08 -1.32
CA ASN A 44 1.59 -14.82 -2.42
C ASN A 44 1.99 -14.17 -3.75
N GLU A 45 2.99 -14.77 -4.42
CA GLU A 45 3.52 -14.32 -5.70
C GLU A 45 4.01 -12.86 -5.70
N GLY A 46 4.82 -12.51 -4.70
CA GLY A 46 5.38 -11.16 -4.57
C GLY A 46 4.37 -10.13 -4.05
N LYS A 47 3.34 -10.58 -3.32
CA LYS A 47 2.28 -9.73 -2.74
C LYS A 47 2.01 -10.11 -1.28
N PHE A 48 1.76 -9.13 -0.42
CA PHE A 48 1.15 -9.36 0.87
C PHE A 48 -0.21 -10.07 0.74
N ASP A 49 -0.34 -11.20 1.42
CA ASP A 49 -1.55 -12.01 1.49
C ASP A 49 -2.10 -11.98 2.91
N ILE A 50 -3.21 -11.27 3.12
CA ILE A 50 -3.87 -11.15 4.43
C ILE A 50 -4.52 -12.43 4.93
N ASN A 51 -4.71 -13.42 4.06
CA ASN A 51 -5.15 -14.76 4.45
C ASN A 51 -3.97 -15.73 4.58
N GLY A 52 -2.75 -15.24 4.33
CA GLY A 52 -1.51 -15.98 4.44
C GLY A 52 -0.78 -15.74 5.76
N HIS A 53 0.32 -16.47 5.92
CA HIS A 53 1.20 -16.34 7.07
C HIS A 53 2.67 -16.37 6.63
N GLY A 54 3.56 -15.81 7.45
CA GLY A 54 5.00 -15.96 7.29
C GLY A 54 5.59 -15.17 6.12
N PHE A 55 5.05 -14.00 5.77
CA PHE A 55 5.57 -13.19 4.66
C PHE A 55 7.08 -12.93 4.80
N SER A 56 7.56 -12.74 6.04
CA SER A 56 8.93 -12.33 6.35
C SER A 56 9.98 -13.32 5.79
N ARG A 57 9.61 -14.59 5.67
CA ARG A 57 10.46 -15.68 5.14
C ARG A 57 10.87 -15.48 3.69
N SER A 58 10.11 -14.67 2.97
CA SER A 58 10.29 -14.38 1.56
C SER A 58 10.24 -12.88 1.28
N ALA A 59 10.55 -12.08 2.29
CA ALA A 59 10.58 -10.63 2.23
C ALA A 59 12.01 -10.10 2.48
N LYS A 60 12.30 -8.93 1.93
CA LYS A 60 13.46 -8.10 2.26
C LYS A 60 13.09 -6.63 2.15
N ASN A 61 13.96 -5.75 2.65
CA ASN A 61 13.76 -4.30 2.64
C ASN A 61 12.43 -3.87 3.29
N THR A 62 11.99 -4.58 4.32
CA THR A 62 10.74 -4.26 4.99
C THR A 62 10.85 -2.94 5.73
N SER A 63 9.86 -2.06 5.55
CA SER A 63 9.80 -0.76 6.22
C SER A 63 8.37 -0.35 6.48
N LEU A 64 8.18 0.49 7.48
CA LEU A 64 6.87 1.05 7.82
C LEU A 64 6.93 2.57 7.68
N VAL A 65 6.09 3.14 6.82
CA VAL A 65 6.00 4.58 6.58
C VAL A 65 4.54 4.99 6.65
N ASN A 66 4.18 5.89 7.56
CA ASN A 66 2.80 6.40 7.70
C ASN A 66 1.74 5.29 7.76
N ASN A 67 1.97 4.26 8.59
CA ASN A 67 1.11 3.07 8.74
C ASN A 67 1.03 2.16 7.50
N VAL A 68 1.86 2.39 6.49
CA VAL A 68 1.97 1.54 5.31
C VAL A 68 3.21 0.66 5.46
N LEU A 69 3.00 -0.65 5.49
CA LEU A 69 4.06 -1.64 5.47
C LEU A 69 4.48 -1.86 4.02
N HIS A 70 5.76 -1.65 3.75
CA HIS A 70 6.40 -1.90 2.46
C HIS A 70 7.34 -3.08 2.61
N ALA A 71 7.41 -3.95 1.60
CA ALA A 71 8.45 -4.96 1.51
C ALA A 71 8.73 -5.34 0.06
N THR A 72 9.96 -5.78 -0.21
CA THR A 72 10.28 -6.49 -1.45
C THR A 72 10.04 -7.98 -1.22
N LEU A 73 9.03 -8.54 -1.88
CA LEU A 73 8.52 -9.91 -1.72
C LEU A 73 8.95 -10.81 -2.88
N LYS A 74 9.30 -12.06 -2.57
CA LYS A 74 9.76 -13.04 -3.55
C LYS A 74 8.58 -13.71 -4.28
N THR A 75 8.71 -13.96 -5.58
CA THR A 75 7.76 -14.74 -6.38
C THR A 75 8.19 -16.20 -6.49
N SER A 76 7.32 -17.07 -7.00
CA SER A 76 7.70 -18.46 -7.31
C SER A 76 8.71 -18.57 -8.47
N PHE A 77 8.86 -17.51 -9.27
CA PHE A 77 9.83 -17.41 -10.34
C PHE A 77 11.19 -16.86 -9.89
N GLU A 78 11.46 -16.81 -8.58
CA GLU A 78 12.70 -16.30 -7.99
C GLU A 78 12.96 -14.80 -8.27
N THR A 79 11.91 -14.06 -8.65
CA THR A 79 11.96 -12.60 -8.81
C THR A 79 11.49 -11.90 -7.53
N TRP A 80 11.80 -10.62 -7.40
CA TRP A 80 11.54 -9.83 -6.19
C TRP A 80 10.75 -8.58 -6.55
N TRP A 81 9.60 -8.37 -5.91
CA TRP A 81 8.70 -7.25 -6.20
C TRP A 81 8.34 -6.44 -4.97
N ASP A 82 8.29 -5.13 -5.13
CA ASP A 82 7.88 -4.23 -4.06
C ASP A 82 6.36 -4.20 -3.95
N ASP A 83 5.85 -4.51 -2.76
CA ASP A 83 4.43 -4.43 -2.44
C ASP A 83 4.21 -3.63 -1.15
N GLN A 84 2.96 -3.22 -0.95
CA GLN A 84 2.55 -2.48 0.23
C GLN A 84 1.19 -2.89 0.77
N ILE A 85 1.04 -2.81 2.09
CA ILE A 85 -0.22 -3.03 2.78
C ILE A 85 -0.41 -2.01 3.90
N ILE A 86 -1.60 -1.45 4.01
CA ILE A 86 -1.93 -0.48 5.07
C ILE A 86 -2.32 -1.24 6.33
N ILE A 87 -1.83 -0.75 7.46
CA ILE A 87 -2.16 -1.22 8.79
C ILE A 87 -3.08 -0.18 9.44
N GLU A 88 -4.31 -0.58 9.72
CA GLU A 88 -5.27 0.22 10.48
C GLU A 88 -5.39 -0.34 11.89
N ILE A 89 -5.49 0.57 12.87
CA ILE A 89 -5.72 0.22 14.27
C ILE A 89 -7.09 0.76 14.67
N GLU A 90 -7.95 -0.12 15.13
CA GLU A 90 -9.18 0.22 15.83
C GLU A 90 -9.02 -0.13 17.31
N VAL A 91 -9.28 0.82 18.20
CA VAL A 91 -9.15 0.57 19.63
C VAL A 91 -10.53 0.27 20.20
N SER A 92 -10.67 -0.90 20.81
CA SER A 92 -11.89 -1.26 21.51
C SER A 92 -12.08 -0.35 22.72
N ALA A 93 -13.20 0.39 22.77
CA ALA A 93 -13.57 1.22 23.92
C ALA A 93 -13.83 0.42 25.21
N VAL A 94 -13.95 -0.91 25.11
CA VAL A 94 -14.27 -1.80 26.24
C VAL A 94 -13.01 -2.49 26.77
N THR A 95 -12.11 -2.93 25.89
CA THR A 95 -10.95 -3.75 26.28
C THR A 95 -9.62 -3.00 26.18
N GLU A 96 -9.62 -1.78 25.63
CA GLU A 96 -8.42 -0.98 25.32
C GLU A 96 -7.36 -1.74 24.50
N THR A 97 -7.76 -2.85 23.89
CA THR A 97 -6.90 -3.70 23.07
C THR A 97 -6.98 -3.21 21.62
N PRO A 98 -5.84 -3.00 20.94
CA PRO A 98 -5.84 -2.63 19.54
C PRO A 98 -6.28 -3.83 18.69
N ILE A 99 -7.33 -3.62 17.91
CA ILE A 99 -7.73 -4.50 16.80
C ILE A 99 -6.97 -4.01 15.57
N ILE A 100 -6.14 -4.88 15.01
CA ILE A 100 -5.41 -4.56 13.78
C ILE A 100 -6.21 -5.04 12.58
N LYS A 101 -6.28 -4.19 11.54
CA LYS A 101 -6.84 -4.51 10.24
C LYS A 101 -5.78 -4.25 9.17
N PHE A 102 -5.73 -5.13 8.18
CA PHE A 102 -4.84 -4.98 7.04
C PHE A 102 -5.66 -4.60 5.81
N ARG A 103 -5.24 -3.55 5.08
CA ARG A 103 -5.89 -3.13 3.84
C ARG A 103 -4.91 -3.09 2.68
N SER A 104 -5.23 -3.86 1.64
CA SER A 104 -4.53 -3.80 0.35
C SER A 104 -5.25 -2.81 -0.56
N TYR A 105 -4.63 -1.67 -0.88
CA TYR A 105 -5.16 -0.68 -1.82
C TYR A 105 -4.63 -0.92 -3.23
N ASP A 106 -5.04 -2.03 -3.85
CA ASP A 106 -4.70 -2.33 -5.24
C ASP A 106 -5.96 -2.53 -6.08
N TYR A 107 -6.63 -1.43 -6.42
CA TYR A 107 -7.84 -1.45 -7.25
C TYR A 107 -7.55 -1.84 -8.70
N MET A 108 -6.34 -1.54 -9.20
CA MET A 108 -5.90 -2.07 -10.49
C MET A 108 -5.97 -3.59 -10.49
N ARG A 109 -5.62 -4.24 -9.37
CA ARG A 109 -5.79 -5.69 -9.20
C ARG A 109 -7.24 -6.14 -9.02
N LEU A 110 -8.11 -5.36 -8.38
CA LEU A 110 -9.57 -5.62 -8.37
C LEU A 110 -10.19 -5.59 -9.78
N LYS A 111 -9.53 -4.92 -10.74
CA LYS A 111 -9.89 -4.94 -12.17
C LYS A 111 -9.10 -5.98 -12.99
N GLY A 112 -8.39 -6.89 -12.32
CA GLY A 112 -7.68 -8.00 -12.95
C GLY A 112 -6.23 -7.72 -13.36
N CYS A 113 -5.63 -6.59 -12.96
CA CYS A 113 -4.21 -6.34 -13.22
C CYS A 113 -3.29 -7.11 -12.25
N ARG A 114 -2.18 -7.63 -12.75
CA ARG A 114 -1.07 -8.16 -11.96
C ARG A 114 0.28 -7.78 -12.59
N TYR A 115 1.38 -7.99 -11.88
CA TYR A 115 2.73 -7.76 -12.38
C TYR A 115 2.96 -6.32 -12.88
N LEU A 116 2.39 -5.35 -12.14
CA LEU A 116 2.62 -3.95 -12.40
C LEU A 116 4.10 -3.64 -12.23
N ARG A 117 4.68 -2.95 -13.21
CA ARG A 117 6.09 -2.56 -13.22
C ARG A 117 6.30 -1.35 -14.11
N LEU A 118 7.32 -0.56 -13.84
CA LEU A 118 7.81 0.41 -14.81
C LEU A 118 8.76 -0.28 -15.78
N ILE A 119 8.59 0.00 -17.07
CA ILE A 119 9.54 -0.32 -18.12
C ILE A 119 10.01 0.99 -18.74
N ASP A 120 11.32 1.15 -18.97
CA ASP A 120 11.90 2.28 -19.69
C ASP A 120 11.42 3.68 -19.26
N GLY A 121 11.33 3.94 -17.95
CA GLY A 121 10.93 5.25 -17.40
C GLY A 121 9.43 5.35 -17.12
N PRO A 122 8.63 6.11 -17.90
CA PRO A 122 7.22 6.35 -17.60
C PRO A 122 6.28 5.22 -18.04
N PHE A 123 6.73 4.17 -18.73
CA PHE A 123 5.80 3.16 -19.20
C PHE A 123 5.41 2.21 -18.05
N LEU A 124 4.15 2.22 -17.67
CA LEU A 124 3.58 1.22 -16.79
C LEU A 124 3.23 -0.01 -17.60
N ALA A 125 3.81 -1.17 -17.27
CA ALA A 125 3.41 -2.46 -17.81
C ALA A 125 2.73 -3.31 -16.74
N CYS A 126 1.77 -4.13 -17.14
CA CYS A 126 1.10 -5.11 -16.29
C CYS A 126 0.51 -6.24 -17.13
N GLN A 127 -0.07 -7.23 -16.48
CA GLN A 127 -0.91 -8.25 -17.10
C GLN A 127 -2.35 -8.07 -16.66
N ILE A 128 -3.30 -8.07 -17.60
CA ILE A 128 -4.73 -7.91 -17.32
C ILE A 128 -5.47 -9.23 -17.57
N LEU A 129 -6.28 -9.65 -16.59
CA LEU A 129 -7.17 -10.81 -16.69
C LEU A 129 -8.21 -10.60 -17.80
N GLN A 130 -8.34 -11.58 -18.67
CA GLN A 130 -9.27 -11.61 -19.79
C GLN A 130 -10.52 -12.44 -19.44
N THR A 131 -11.56 -12.34 -20.26
CA THR A 131 -12.82 -13.09 -20.06
C THR A 131 -12.68 -14.60 -20.17
N ASP A 132 -11.63 -15.07 -20.86
CA ASP A 132 -11.27 -16.49 -20.97
C ASP A 132 -10.38 -16.99 -19.82
N LEU A 133 -10.26 -16.18 -18.76
CA LEU A 133 -9.41 -16.43 -17.59
C LEU A 133 -7.90 -16.48 -17.87
N THR A 134 -7.47 -16.03 -19.06
CA THR A 134 -6.06 -15.84 -19.38
C THR A 134 -5.58 -14.44 -18.99
N TYR A 135 -4.27 -14.25 -18.95
CA TYR A 135 -3.66 -12.93 -18.71
C TYR A 135 -2.94 -12.44 -19.96
N LYS A 136 -3.15 -11.18 -20.33
CA LYS A 136 -2.45 -10.53 -21.44
C LYS A 136 -1.64 -9.33 -20.95
N GLU A 137 -0.44 -9.18 -21.49
CA GLU A 137 0.39 -7.99 -21.26
C GLU A 137 -0.33 -6.74 -21.78
N ALA A 138 -0.25 -5.68 -20.99
CA ALA A 138 -0.76 -4.35 -21.31
C ALA A 138 0.25 -3.31 -20.82
N TRP A 139 0.31 -2.18 -21.50
CA TRP A 139 1.19 -1.08 -21.14
C TRP A 139 0.50 0.27 -21.36
N ALA A 140 0.98 1.28 -20.64
CA ALA A 140 0.51 2.65 -20.72
C ALA A 140 1.69 3.61 -20.52
N ASP A 141 1.77 4.66 -21.33
CA ASP A 141 2.72 5.75 -21.11
C ASP A 141 2.17 6.71 -20.04
N LEU A 142 2.79 6.76 -18.86
CA LEU A 142 2.33 7.60 -17.77
C LEU A 142 2.52 9.10 -18.04
N ASP A 143 3.42 9.52 -18.94
CA ASP A 143 3.59 10.93 -19.27
C ASP A 143 2.34 11.52 -19.94
N GLY A 144 1.55 10.67 -20.63
CA GLY A 144 0.26 11.07 -21.20
C GLY A 144 -0.84 11.31 -20.17
N PHE A 145 -0.64 10.91 -18.90
CA PHE A 145 -1.65 10.98 -17.84
C PHE A 145 -1.21 11.79 -16.61
N LEU A 146 0.08 12.01 -16.46
CA LEU A 146 0.67 12.62 -15.28
C LEU A 146 1.63 13.75 -15.66
N GLY A 147 1.56 14.82 -14.88
CA GLY A 147 2.53 15.91 -14.90
C GLY A 147 3.02 16.24 -13.50
N ASN A 148 3.96 17.16 -13.44
CA ASN A 148 4.46 17.73 -12.18
C ASN A 148 3.80 19.11 -11.92
N ASN A 149 3.20 19.27 -10.76
CA ASN A 149 2.68 20.53 -10.27
C ASN A 149 3.45 21.00 -9.03
N ASN A 150 4.51 21.77 -9.26
CA ASN A 150 5.33 22.38 -8.21
C ASN A 150 5.88 21.37 -7.18
N GLY A 151 6.42 20.25 -7.65
CA GLY A 151 6.99 19.19 -6.79
C GLY A 151 5.99 18.11 -6.40
N VAL A 152 4.79 18.08 -7.00
CA VAL A 152 3.74 17.10 -6.68
C VAL A 152 3.17 16.50 -7.96
N PHE A 153 2.98 15.18 -7.98
CA PHE A 153 2.32 14.52 -9.12
C PHE A 153 0.91 15.07 -9.33
N SER A 154 0.52 15.27 -10.60
CA SER A 154 -0.79 15.79 -10.96
C SER A 154 -1.38 15.06 -12.16
N ARG A 155 -2.62 14.59 -12.01
CA ARG A 155 -3.43 14.00 -13.09
C ARG A 155 -4.01 15.02 -14.08
N HIS A 156 -3.79 16.31 -13.84
CA HIS A 156 -4.31 17.41 -14.66
C HIS A 156 -3.22 18.03 -15.56
N LYS A 157 -2.06 17.38 -15.64
CA LYS A 157 -0.91 17.79 -16.44
C LYS A 157 -0.30 16.54 -17.09
N THR A 158 0.66 16.76 -17.98
CA THR A 158 1.41 15.73 -18.69
C THR A 158 2.92 15.91 -18.50
N ASP A 159 3.70 14.98 -19.01
CA ASP A 159 5.15 15.09 -19.21
C ASP A 159 5.96 15.25 -17.91
N PHE A 160 5.54 14.57 -16.84
CA PHE A 160 6.19 14.66 -15.52
C PHE A 160 7.66 14.24 -15.55
N THR A 161 8.06 13.33 -16.44
CA THR A 161 9.44 12.78 -16.51
C THR A 161 10.50 13.86 -16.71
N HIS A 162 10.19 14.96 -17.40
CA HIS A 162 11.12 16.08 -17.63
C HIS A 162 11.61 16.75 -16.33
N THR A 163 10.90 16.54 -15.24
CA THR A 163 11.15 17.20 -13.95
C THR A 163 11.21 16.22 -12.79
N THR A 164 11.33 14.92 -13.09
CA THR A 164 11.24 13.85 -12.10
C THR A 164 12.41 12.90 -12.21
N THR A 165 12.97 12.52 -11.06
CA THR A 165 14.05 11.53 -10.95
C THR A 165 13.68 10.42 -9.96
N ASN A 166 14.49 9.36 -9.89
CA ASN A 166 14.33 8.26 -8.93
C ASN A 166 12.94 7.61 -8.98
N LEU A 167 12.41 7.48 -10.19
CA LEU A 167 11.12 6.86 -10.43
C LEU A 167 11.14 5.39 -10.04
N ARG A 168 10.14 5.01 -9.27
CA ARG A 168 9.91 3.62 -8.88
C ARG A 168 8.43 3.39 -8.64
N LEU A 169 8.03 2.15 -8.82
CA LEU A 169 6.68 1.70 -8.52
C LEU A 169 6.73 0.80 -7.28
N ILE A 170 5.86 1.08 -6.31
CA ILE A 170 5.68 0.24 -5.12
C ILE A 170 4.19 -0.14 -5.08
N GLY A 171 3.89 -1.42 -5.29
CA GLY A 171 2.52 -1.87 -5.56
C GLY A 171 1.90 -1.14 -6.76
N SER A 172 0.80 -0.40 -6.53
CA SER A 172 0.15 0.46 -7.53
C SER A 172 0.48 1.96 -7.36
N THR A 173 1.44 2.29 -6.50
CA THR A 173 1.82 3.69 -6.21
C THR A 173 3.10 4.06 -6.96
N LEU A 174 3.03 5.11 -7.77
CA LEU A 174 4.20 5.71 -8.42
C LEU A 174 4.88 6.66 -7.43
N HIS A 175 6.19 6.49 -7.23
CA HIS A 175 7.03 7.38 -6.43
C HIS A 175 8.09 8.01 -7.32
N GLY A 176 8.46 9.26 -7.01
CA GLY A 176 9.56 9.96 -7.65
C GLY A 176 9.95 11.22 -6.90
N ASP A 177 11.12 11.76 -7.22
CA ASP A 177 11.58 13.06 -6.72
C ASP A 177 11.27 14.13 -7.77
N LEU A 178 10.34 15.03 -7.46
CA LEU A 178 9.81 16.03 -8.38
C LEU A 178 10.42 17.39 -8.10
N ARG A 179 10.85 18.08 -9.16
CA ARG A 179 11.38 19.45 -9.08
C ARG A 179 10.24 20.46 -8.96
N ASN A 180 10.32 21.34 -7.97
CA ASN A 180 9.38 22.44 -7.80
C ASN A 180 9.79 23.66 -8.65
N ASN A 181 9.01 24.74 -8.59
CA ASN A 181 9.27 25.95 -9.38
C ASN A 181 10.53 26.71 -8.95
N SER A 182 11.03 26.50 -7.72
CA SER A 182 12.31 27.06 -7.27
C SER A 182 13.51 26.21 -7.65
N GLY A 183 13.30 25.09 -8.36
CA GLY A 183 14.35 24.17 -8.78
C GLY A 183 14.74 23.13 -7.73
N ALA A 184 14.15 23.16 -6.53
CA ALA A 184 14.39 22.15 -5.50
C ALA A 184 13.59 20.87 -5.77
N THR A 185 14.19 19.72 -5.51
CA THR A 185 13.53 18.42 -5.68
C THR A 185 12.96 17.92 -4.35
N SER A 186 11.79 17.30 -4.38
CA SER A 186 11.16 16.71 -3.20
C SER A 186 10.45 15.40 -3.54
N PRO A 187 10.44 14.42 -2.62
CA PRO A 187 9.75 13.16 -2.85
C PRO A 187 8.25 13.37 -2.96
N SER A 188 7.62 12.76 -3.95
CA SER A 188 6.18 12.73 -4.13
C SER A 188 5.72 11.33 -4.53
N SER A 189 4.43 11.06 -4.34
CA SER A 189 3.82 9.80 -4.70
C SER A 189 2.39 9.98 -5.18
N ILE A 190 1.95 9.13 -6.10
CA ILE A 190 0.56 9.10 -6.56
C ILE A 190 0.10 7.66 -6.81
N SER A 191 -1.13 7.35 -6.39
CA SER A 191 -1.72 6.03 -6.61
C SER A 191 -2.27 5.93 -8.03
N LEU A 192 -1.76 4.97 -8.82
CA LEU A 192 -2.19 4.72 -10.21
C LEU A 192 -3.61 4.18 -10.29
N THR A 193 -4.10 3.57 -9.22
CA THR A 193 -5.52 3.22 -9.01
C THR A 193 -6.47 4.41 -9.21
N ASN A 194 -6.03 5.64 -8.92
CA ASN A 194 -6.85 6.85 -9.06
C ASN A 194 -6.73 7.51 -10.44
N ILE A 195 -5.92 6.92 -11.33
CA ILE A 195 -5.54 7.53 -12.61
C ILE A 195 -5.87 6.59 -13.77
N LEU A 196 -5.74 5.28 -13.56
CA LEU A 196 -5.88 4.26 -14.58
C LEU A 196 -6.95 3.23 -14.21
N GLU A 197 -7.71 2.79 -15.20
CA GLU A 197 -8.57 1.61 -15.13
C GLU A 197 -8.13 0.56 -16.15
N ALA A 198 -8.26 -0.72 -15.75
CA ALA A 198 -8.12 -1.83 -16.67
C ALA A 198 -9.45 -2.01 -17.43
N ARG A 199 -9.40 -2.00 -18.76
CA ARG A 199 -10.58 -2.22 -19.62
C ARG A 199 -10.23 -3.14 -20.78
N GLY A 200 -10.61 -4.41 -20.66
CA GLY A 200 -10.23 -5.45 -21.62
C GLY A 200 -8.73 -5.75 -21.52
N SER A 201 -7.99 -5.52 -22.59
CA SER A 201 -6.53 -5.69 -22.63
C SER A 201 -5.76 -4.37 -22.56
N LEU A 202 -6.41 -3.28 -22.12
CA LEU A 202 -5.83 -1.94 -22.13
C LEU A 202 -5.90 -1.32 -20.74
N LEU A 203 -4.88 -0.53 -20.42
CA LEU A 203 -4.90 0.46 -19.35
C LEU A 203 -5.41 1.78 -19.94
N LYS A 204 -6.42 2.38 -19.32
CA LYS A 204 -7.05 3.62 -19.79
C LYS A 204 -7.12 4.64 -18.66
N PRO A 205 -7.20 5.95 -18.98
CA PRO A 205 -7.54 6.96 -17.99
C PRO A 205 -8.83 6.61 -17.25
N LEU A 206 -8.81 6.75 -15.94
CA LEU A 206 -9.98 6.65 -15.10
C LEU A 206 -10.86 7.91 -15.32
N ASN A 207 -12.04 7.72 -15.91
CA ASN A 207 -12.92 8.81 -16.33
C ASN A 207 -13.65 9.52 -15.17
N ASN A 208 -13.83 8.86 -14.02
CA ASN A 208 -14.55 9.40 -12.87
C ASN A 208 -13.72 9.25 -11.58
N ASN A 209 -13.93 10.12 -10.59
CA ASN A 209 -13.41 9.87 -9.25
C ASN A 209 -14.06 8.59 -8.70
N VAL A 210 -13.28 7.52 -8.54
CA VAL A 210 -13.73 6.34 -7.81
C VAL A 210 -13.90 6.77 -6.36
N SER A 211 -15.14 6.73 -5.88
CA SER A 211 -15.45 6.97 -4.48
C SER A 211 -14.80 5.87 -3.63
N GLU A 212 -14.31 6.21 -2.44
CA GLU A 212 -13.65 5.25 -1.54
C GLU A 212 -14.54 4.07 -1.14
N GLU A 213 -15.86 4.24 -1.29
CA GLU A 213 -16.86 3.20 -1.05
C GLU A 213 -16.82 2.02 -2.03
N PHE A 214 -16.09 2.13 -3.15
CA PHE A 214 -15.88 1.05 -4.13
C PHE A 214 -14.56 0.30 -3.95
N TYR A 215 -13.80 0.60 -2.89
CA TYR A 215 -12.67 -0.24 -2.50
C TYR A 215 -13.21 -1.54 -1.89
N ASP A 216 -13.04 -2.67 -2.57
CA ASP A 216 -13.16 -3.97 -1.90
C ASP A 216 -11.97 -4.09 -0.95
N TYR A 217 -12.26 -4.06 0.34
CA TYR A 217 -11.31 -4.32 1.40
C TYR A 217 -11.70 -5.63 2.06
N GLU A 218 -10.72 -6.51 2.24
CA GLU A 218 -10.87 -7.67 3.12
C GLU A 218 -10.38 -7.25 4.51
N VAL A 219 -11.26 -7.34 5.52
CA VAL A 219 -10.90 -7.09 6.92
C VAL A 219 -10.63 -8.42 7.59
N VAL A 220 -9.40 -8.65 8.00
CA VAL A 220 -9.10 -9.68 9.01
C VAL A 220 -9.09 -8.99 10.36
N LEU A 221 -10.03 -9.39 11.22
CA LEU A 221 -10.05 -8.96 12.62
C LEU A 221 -9.10 -9.85 13.40
N ASP A 222 -8.19 -9.24 14.16
CA ASP A 222 -7.49 -9.97 15.21
C ASP A 222 -8.50 -10.28 16.32
N ILE A 223 -9.06 -11.49 16.31
CA ILE A 223 -9.95 -11.96 17.37
C ILE A 223 -9.04 -12.38 18.54
N PRO A 224 -9.15 -11.75 19.73
CA PRO A 224 -8.23 -11.97 20.85
C PRO A 224 -8.11 -13.41 21.36
N SER A 225 -8.90 -14.35 20.84
CA SER A 225 -8.99 -15.72 21.33
C SER A 225 -7.87 -16.65 20.88
N HIS A 226 -6.98 -16.26 19.94
CA HIS A 226 -6.03 -17.22 19.35
C HIS A 226 -4.54 -16.92 19.41
N HIS A 227 -4.06 -15.74 19.83
CA HIS A 227 -2.61 -15.55 19.99
C HIS A 227 -2.24 -14.71 21.21
N HIS A 228 -1.16 -15.17 21.86
CA HIS A 228 -0.57 -14.56 23.04
C HIS A 228 0.04 -13.21 22.68
N TRP A 229 -0.59 -12.11 23.12
CA TRP A 229 0.12 -10.85 23.34
C TRP A 229 1.34 -11.18 24.19
N LEU A 230 2.54 -10.99 23.66
CA LEU A 230 3.76 -11.18 24.43
C LEU A 230 3.82 -10.05 25.46
N PRO A 231 3.67 -10.33 26.77
CA PRO A 231 3.86 -9.31 27.77
C PRO A 231 5.35 -8.98 27.87
N TYR A 232 5.63 -7.72 28.18
CA TYR A 232 6.90 -7.31 28.77
C TYR A 232 6.91 -7.60 30.27
#